data_AF-A0A158K3V7-F1
#
_entry.id   AF-A0A158K3V7-F1
#
_cell.length_a   1.000
_cell.length_b   1.000
_cell.length_c   1.000
_cell.angle_alpha   90.00
_cell.angle_beta   90.00
_cell.angle_gamma   90.00
#
_symmetry.space_group_name_H-M   'P 1'
#
loop_
_entity.id
_entity.type
_entity.pdbx_description
1 polymer ?
#
loop_
_entity_poly.entity_id
_entity_poly.type
_entity_poly.pdbx_seq_one_letter_code
_entity_poly.pdbx_strand_id
1 'polypeptide(L)'
;MFTDSITLGNGTNVVSDVGSLTSTVANSAVNITTGTGANTITLGAFATNNVTFGAHSASVSDTVNVAGAGVGVTAIAPTANVTGFNDNGADKIVFAGDALAAGNLTAFTAAQITTALNGTSATLANVVNALFTTGAVAQHTVGEFVYQGNTYVVEHAGATNAAFAAGDTLVQLMGQHTLTGASTVAAGALTLHG
;
A
#
# COMPACT_ATOMS: atom_id res chain seq x y z
N MET A 1 8.48 -17.68 13.58
CA MET A 1 8.95 -16.53 12.79
C MET A 1 9.64 -17.09 11.58
N PHE A 2 9.14 -16.78 10.39
CA PHE A 2 9.80 -17.13 9.13
C PHE A 2 10.21 -15.86 8.41
N THR A 3 11.34 -15.91 7.73
CA THR A 3 11.79 -14.82 6.87
C THR A 3 12.21 -15.44 5.56
N ASP A 4 11.43 -15.17 4.52
CA ASP A 4 11.78 -15.55 3.16
C ASP A 4 12.46 -14.36 2.48
N SER A 5 13.44 -14.65 1.64
CA SER A 5 14.18 -13.62 0.91
C SER A 5 14.47 -14.07 -0.51
N ILE A 6 14.02 -13.27 -1.46
CA ILE A 6 14.09 -13.52 -2.89
C ILE A 6 14.83 -12.36 -3.53
N THR A 7 15.87 -12.67 -4.31
CA THR A 7 16.59 -11.68 -5.12
C THR A 7 16.60 -12.14 -6.56
N LEU A 8 16.06 -11.31 -7.44
CA LEU A 8 15.98 -11.56 -8.88
C LEU A 8 16.81 -10.53 -9.63
N GLY A 9 17.41 -10.98 -10.73
CA GLY A 9 18.20 -10.12 -11.60
C GLY A 9 17.33 -9.19 -12.46
N ASN A 10 17.96 -8.66 -13.51
CA ASN A 10 17.26 -7.85 -14.51
C ASN A 10 16.32 -8.72 -15.37
N GLY A 11 15.25 -8.13 -15.87
CA GLY A 11 14.33 -8.74 -16.82
C GLY A 11 12.88 -8.56 -16.43
N THR A 12 12.01 -9.42 -16.95
CA THR A 12 10.61 -9.49 -16.53
C THR A 12 10.48 -10.56 -15.46
N ASN A 13 10.28 -10.14 -14.22
CA ASN A 13 10.16 -11.04 -13.08
C ASN A 13 8.70 -11.13 -12.62
N VAL A 14 8.28 -12.31 -12.19
CA VAL A 14 6.98 -12.52 -11.55
C VAL A 14 7.21 -13.26 -10.25
N VAL A 15 6.81 -12.65 -9.13
CA VAL A 15 6.86 -13.26 -7.79
C VAL A 15 5.45 -13.33 -7.25
N SER A 16 5.08 -14.50 -6.74
CA SER A 16 3.81 -14.70 -6.05
C SER A 16 4.09 -15.26 -4.68
N ASP A 17 3.93 -14.42 -3.66
CA ASP A 17 3.93 -14.80 -2.26
C ASP A 17 2.49 -14.70 -1.71
N VAL A 18 1.68 -15.70 -2.08
CA VAL A 18 0.32 -15.85 -1.56
C VAL A 18 0.31 -16.98 -0.55
N GLY A 19 0.90 -16.72 0.62
CA GLY A 19 0.82 -17.64 1.76
C GLY A 19 -0.63 -17.99 2.10
N SER A 20 -0.86 -19.17 2.69
CA SER A 20 -2.19 -19.63 3.10
C SER A 20 -2.93 -18.53 3.88
N LEU A 21 -4.17 -18.21 3.44
CA LEU A 21 -5.06 -17.19 4.02
C LEU A 21 -5.42 -17.40 5.51
N THR A 22 -4.86 -18.44 6.13
CA THR A 22 -5.14 -18.89 7.50
C THR A 22 -3.89 -18.96 8.38
N SER A 23 -2.68 -18.76 7.84
CA SER A 23 -1.43 -18.89 8.59
C SER A 23 -1.01 -17.55 9.19
N THR A 24 -1.34 -17.33 10.46
CA THR A 24 -1.03 -16.12 11.24
C THR A 24 0.28 -16.26 12.01
N VAL A 25 1.33 -16.82 11.40
CA VAL A 25 2.63 -16.88 12.08
C VAL A 25 3.14 -15.46 12.29
N ALA A 26 2.89 -14.94 13.49
CA ALA A 26 3.23 -13.57 13.85
C ALA A 26 4.69 -13.26 13.53
N ASN A 27 4.93 -12.02 13.11
CA ASN A 27 6.24 -11.48 12.79
C ASN A 27 6.94 -12.20 11.63
N SER A 28 6.20 -12.86 10.73
CA SER A 28 6.80 -13.37 9.49
C SER A 28 7.03 -12.23 8.50
N ALA A 29 8.09 -12.33 7.72
CA ALA A 29 8.47 -11.31 6.75
C ALA A 29 8.86 -11.93 5.41
N VAL A 30 8.57 -11.23 4.33
CA VAL A 30 9.00 -11.60 2.98
C VAL A 30 9.75 -10.42 2.38
N ASN A 31 11.00 -10.66 1.98
CA ASN A 31 11.85 -9.64 1.37
C ASN A 31 12.06 -9.99 -0.11
N ILE A 32 11.58 -9.13 -1.00
CA ILE A 32 11.70 -9.31 -2.45
C ILE A 32 12.53 -8.16 -3.00
N THR A 33 13.62 -8.50 -3.68
CA THR A 33 14.44 -7.53 -4.40
C THR A 33 14.52 -7.94 -5.86
N THR A 34 14.22 -7.02 -6.77
CA THR A 34 14.35 -7.25 -8.20
C THR A 34 15.33 -6.25 -8.82
N GLY A 35 15.98 -6.66 -9.91
CA GLY A 35 16.81 -5.78 -10.72
C GLY A 35 15.98 -4.84 -11.59
N THR A 36 16.55 -4.44 -12.72
CA THR A 36 15.86 -3.59 -13.69
C THR A 36 14.86 -4.38 -14.54
N GLY A 37 13.89 -3.72 -15.18
CA GLY A 37 12.89 -4.37 -16.03
C GLY A 37 11.52 -4.39 -15.37
N ALA A 38 10.52 -4.98 -16.04
CA ALA A 38 9.13 -4.94 -15.60
C ALA A 38 8.84 -6.08 -14.62
N ASN A 39 8.56 -5.77 -13.37
CA ASN A 39 8.35 -6.76 -12.32
C ASN A 39 6.90 -6.78 -11.85
N THR A 40 6.33 -7.97 -11.69
CA THR A 40 5.00 -8.15 -11.09
C THR A 40 5.13 -8.94 -9.80
N ILE A 41 4.81 -8.31 -8.68
CA ILE A 41 4.91 -8.90 -7.35
C ILE A 41 3.50 -9.03 -6.76
N THR A 42 3.14 -10.23 -6.30
CA THR A 42 1.87 -10.48 -5.61
C THR A 42 2.15 -10.86 -4.17
N LEU A 43 1.53 -10.16 -3.23
CA LEU A 43 1.82 -10.21 -1.80
C LEU A 43 0.60 -10.66 -0.99
N GLY A 44 0.85 -11.48 0.03
CA GLY A 44 -0.16 -11.96 0.98
C GLY A 44 -0.42 -11.00 2.14
N ALA A 45 -1.50 -11.26 2.88
CA ALA A 45 -2.05 -10.35 3.89
C ALA A 45 -1.40 -10.42 5.29
N PHE A 46 -0.63 -11.48 5.59
CA PHE A 46 -0.24 -11.81 6.98
C PHE A 46 1.25 -11.61 7.29
N ALA A 47 2.11 -11.54 6.28
CA ALA A 47 3.52 -11.25 6.45
C ALA A 47 3.77 -9.73 6.31
N THR A 48 4.84 -9.24 6.93
CA THR A 48 5.39 -7.94 6.54
C THR A 48 6.12 -8.12 5.21
N ASN A 49 5.54 -7.58 4.14
CA ASN A 49 6.12 -7.66 2.82
C ASN A 49 7.01 -6.44 2.55
N ASN A 50 8.27 -6.68 2.21
CA ASN A 50 9.23 -5.66 1.83
C ASN A 50 9.62 -5.88 0.37
N VAL A 51 9.30 -4.93 -0.50
CA VAL A 51 9.62 -4.97 -1.92
C VAL A 51 10.63 -3.87 -2.22
N THR A 52 11.71 -4.22 -2.91
CA THR A 52 12.72 -3.28 -3.37
C THR A 52 12.95 -3.47 -4.86
N PHE A 53 12.60 -2.45 -5.63
CA PHE A 53 12.91 -2.39 -7.06
C PHE A 53 14.29 -1.77 -7.27
N GLY A 54 15.04 -2.33 -8.20
CA GLY A 54 16.22 -1.69 -8.75
C GLY A 54 15.86 -0.46 -9.58
N ALA A 55 16.85 0.37 -9.89
CA ALA A 55 16.64 1.55 -10.73
C ALA A 55 16.09 1.16 -12.11
N HIS A 56 14.99 1.77 -12.54
CA HIS A 56 14.37 1.53 -13.84
C HIS A 56 13.89 2.85 -14.48
N SER A 57 13.70 2.85 -15.80
CA SER A 57 13.20 4.02 -16.51
C SER A 57 11.69 4.20 -16.30
N ALA A 58 11.19 5.43 -16.44
CA ALA A 58 9.76 5.74 -16.30
C ALA A 58 8.84 4.99 -17.28
N SER A 59 9.40 4.43 -18.35
CA SER A 59 8.69 3.63 -19.35
C SER A 59 8.53 2.16 -18.99
N VAL A 60 9.23 1.68 -17.97
CA VAL A 60 9.12 0.33 -17.43
C VAL A 60 8.16 0.39 -16.26
N SER A 61 7.21 -0.54 -16.21
CA SER A 61 6.17 -0.59 -15.19
C SER A 61 6.45 -1.73 -14.24
N ASP A 62 6.60 -1.40 -12.96
CA ASP A 62 6.54 -2.35 -11.86
C ASP A 62 5.12 -2.38 -11.29
N THR A 63 4.63 -3.56 -10.93
CA THR A 63 3.31 -3.75 -10.34
C THR A 63 3.42 -4.54 -9.04
N VAL A 64 2.85 -3.98 -7.98
CA VAL A 64 2.70 -4.68 -6.69
C VAL A 64 1.21 -4.91 -6.42
N ASN A 65 0.78 -6.17 -6.50
CA ASN A 65 -0.54 -6.61 -6.06
C ASN A 65 -0.49 -6.88 -4.55
N VAL A 66 -1.16 -6.02 -3.77
CA VAL A 66 -1.16 -6.07 -2.32
C VAL A 66 -2.50 -6.62 -1.86
N ALA A 67 -2.49 -7.74 -1.13
CA ALA A 67 -3.70 -8.22 -0.48
C ALA A 67 -4.23 -7.20 0.54
N GLY A 68 -5.55 -7.17 0.72
CA GLY A 68 -6.14 -6.48 1.87
C GLY A 68 -5.67 -7.11 3.18
N ALA A 69 -5.73 -6.34 4.27
CA ALA A 69 -5.38 -6.80 5.60
C ALA A 69 -6.14 -8.07 5.98
N GLY A 70 -5.47 -8.99 6.66
CA GLY A 70 -6.05 -10.28 7.06
C GLY A 70 -7.16 -10.14 8.11
N VAL A 71 -7.88 -11.23 8.36
CA VAL A 71 -8.88 -11.27 9.46
C VAL A 71 -8.22 -11.09 10.83
N GLY A 72 -8.92 -10.41 11.74
CA GLY A 72 -8.43 -10.22 13.12
C GLY A 72 -7.30 -9.21 13.24
N VAL A 73 -7.35 -8.11 12.47
CA VAL A 73 -6.38 -6.99 12.58
C VAL A 73 -6.32 -6.48 14.02
N THR A 74 -5.23 -6.79 14.72
CA THR A 74 -4.97 -6.29 16.10
C THR A 74 -4.08 -5.05 16.12
N ALA A 75 -3.41 -4.75 15.00
CA ALA A 75 -2.57 -3.58 14.82
C ALA A 75 -2.61 -3.14 13.36
N ILE A 76 -2.69 -1.83 13.13
CA ILE A 76 -2.61 -1.26 11.78
C ILE A 76 -1.13 -1.09 11.43
N ALA A 77 -0.70 -1.81 10.40
CA ALA A 77 0.63 -1.74 9.82
C ALA A 77 0.52 -1.88 8.29
N PRO A 78 1.51 -1.40 7.53
CA PRO A 78 1.51 -1.60 6.08
C PRO A 78 1.52 -3.09 5.74
N THR A 79 0.64 -3.51 4.84
CA THR A 79 0.70 -4.83 4.23
C THR A 79 1.91 -4.94 3.31
N ALA A 80 2.34 -3.83 2.70
CA ALA A 80 3.54 -3.76 1.87
C ALA A 80 4.35 -2.49 2.17
N ASN A 81 5.66 -2.67 2.32
CA ASN A 81 6.66 -1.60 2.28
C ASN A 81 7.38 -1.67 0.94
N VAL A 82 7.28 -0.63 0.13
CA VAL A 82 7.85 -0.61 -1.22
C VAL A 82 8.92 0.46 -1.32
N THR A 83 10.07 0.08 -1.86
CA THR A 83 11.18 0.99 -2.16
C THR A 83 11.48 0.94 -3.66
N GLY A 84 11.79 2.09 -4.23
CA GLY A 84 12.29 2.18 -5.61
C GLY A 84 11.22 2.26 -6.69
N PHE A 85 9.95 2.50 -6.33
CA PHE A 85 8.96 2.91 -7.33
C PHE A 85 9.37 4.21 -8.00
N ASN A 86 9.10 4.28 -9.30
CA ASN A 86 9.15 5.49 -10.10
C ASN A 86 7.75 6.10 -10.13
N ASP A 87 7.53 7.09 -9.26
CA ASP A 87 6.31 7.87 -9.24
C ASP A 87 6.11 8.69 -10.51
N ASN A 88 7.14 9.05 -11.27
CA ASN A 88 7.00 9.68 -12.59
C ASN A 88 6.73 8.69 -13.74
N GLY A 89 6.50 7.41 -13.41
CA GLY A 89 6.45 6.30 -14.36
C GLY A 89 5.07 5.71 -14.57
N ALA A 90 5.05 4.41 -14.89
CA ALA A 90 3.86 3.59 -15.11
C ALA A 90 3.65 2.57 -13.98
N ASP A 91 4.28 2.80 -12.82
CA ASP A 91 4.24 1.88 -11.69
C ASP A 91 2.86 1.81 -11.07
N LYS A 92 2.53 0.63 -10.54
CA LYS A 92 1.19 0.34 -10.06
C LYS A 92 1.18 -0.33 -8.70
N ILE A 93 0.21 0.10 -7.90
CA ILE A 93 -0.26 -0.61 -6.72
C ILE A 93 -1.64 -1.17 -7.09
N VAL A 94 -1.83 -2.47 -6.93
CA VAL A 94 -3.13 -3.12 -7.11
C VAL A 94 -3.64 -3.58 -5.75
N PHE A 95 -4.77 -3.04 -5.32
CA PHE A 95 -5.47 -3.43 -4.10
C PHE A 95 -6.22 -4.74 -4.35
N ALA A 96 -5.52 -5.86 -4.21
CA ALA A 96 -6.06 -7.18 -4.50
C ALA A 96 -7.19 -7.59 -3.52
N GLY A 97 -7.29 -6.91 -2.37
CA GLY A 97 -8.41 -7.05 -1.43
C GLY A 97 -9.71 -6.39 -1.91
N ASP A 98 -9.62 -5.39 -2.80
CA ASP A 98 -10.78 -4.65 -3.30
C ASP A 98 -10.60 -4.17 -4.74
N ALA A 99 -11.12 -4.98 -5.68
CA ALA A 99 -11.17 -4.60 -7.09
C ALA A 99 -12.24 -3.54 -7.41
N LEU A 100 -13.07 -3.13 -6.45
CA LEU A 100 -14.07 -2.08 -6.64
C LEU A 100 -13.50 -0.69 -6.42
N ALA A 101 -12.31 -0.56 -5.79
CA ALA A 101 -11.68 0.72 -5.57
C ALA A 101 -11.50 1.50 -6.89
N ALA A 102 -11.98 2.75 -6.90
CA ALA A 102 -12.01 3.56 -8.12
C ALA A 102 -12.02 5.06 -7.83
N GLY A 103 -11.66 5.85 -8.84
CA GLY A 103 -11.72 7.31 -8.80
C GLY A 103 -10.34 7.96 -8.66
N ASN A 104 -10.32 9.17 -8.13
CA ASN A 104 -9.08 9.92 -7.96
C ASN A 104 -8.43 9.58 -6.61
N LEU A 105 -7.10 9.53 -6.59
CA LEU A 105 -6.35 9.50 -5.35
C LEU A 105 -6.62 10.80 -4.55
N THR A 106 -6.94 10.68 -3.27
CA THR A 106 -7.13 11.83 -2.38
C THR A 106 -5.90 12.03 -1.52
N ALA A 107 -5.12 13.08 -1.80
CA ALA A 107 -3.97 13.45 -0.97
C ALA A 107 -4.38 14.28 0.25
N PHE A 108 -4.00 13.82 1.45
CA PHE A 108 -4.27 14.50 2.72
C PHE A 108 -3.05 15.28 3.20
N THR A 109 -3.26 16.57 3.43
CA THR A 109 -2.27 17.45 4.05
C THR A 109 -2.11 17.15 5.54
N ALA A 110 -0.97 17.54 6.11
CA ALA A 110 -0.72 17.44 7.55
C ALA A 110 -1.80 18.16 8.40
N ALA A 111 -2.36 19.26 7.90
CA ALA A 111 -3.43 20.00 8.57
C ALA A 111 -4.76 19.21 8.58
N GLN A 112 -5.10 18.54 7.49
CA GLN A 112 -6.29 17.68 7.42
C GLN A 112 -6.14 16.46 8.35
N ILE A 113 -4.97 15.85 8.39
CA ILE A 113 -4.68 14.74 9.32
C ILE A 113 -4.79 15.21 10.78
N THR A 114 -4.21 16.37 11.10
CA THR A 114 -4.27 16.94 12.46
C THR A 114 -5.72 17.21 12.88
N THR A 115 -6.53 17.73 11.95
CA THR A 115 -7.97 17.94 12.17
C THR A 115 -8.70 16.61 12.41
N ALA A 116 -8.46 15.61 11.57
CA ALA A 116 -9.09 14.29 11.68
C ALA A 116 -8.73 13.58 13.01
N LEU A 117 -7.49 13.74 13.48
CA LEU A 117 -7.04 13.19 14.76
C LEU A 117 -7.75 13.80 15.98
N ASN A 118 -8.25 15.04 15.88
CA ASN A 118 -9.04 15.72 16.91
C ASN A 118 -8.42 15.62 18.34
N GLY A 119 -7.12 15.92 18.45
CA GLY A 119 -6.38 15.87 19.74
C GLY A 119 -5.87 14.48 20.14
N THR A 120 -6.15 13.43 19.35
CA THR A 120 -5.57 12.10 19.51
C THR A 120 -4.09 12.09 19.11
N SER A 121 -3.27 11.25 19.74
CA SER A 121 -1.86 11.11 19.40
C SER A 121 -1.66 10.67 17.94
N ALA A 122 -0.71 11.29 17.25
CA ALA A 122 -0.39 11.01 15.85
C ALA A 122 0.46 9.73 15.68
N THR A 123 -0.09 8.58 16.04
CA THR A 123 0.45 7.28 15.63
C THR A 123 -0.07 6.92 14.24
N LEU A 124 0.67 6.09 13.48
CA LEU A 124 0.21 5.64 12.16
C LEU A 124 -1.20 5.04 12.21
N ALA A 125 -1.46 4.19 13.21
CA ALA A 125 -2.76 3.57 13.41
C ALA A 125 -3.88 4.60 13.66
N ASN A 126 -3.61 5.63 14.48
CA ASN A 126 -4.59 6.68 14.74
C ASN A 126 -4.84 7.56 13.51
N VAL A 127 -3.81 7.83 12.71
CA VAL A 127 -3.98 8.57 11.44
C VAL A 127 -4.90 7.81 10.50
N VAL A 128 -4.61 6.53 10.24
CA VAL A 128 -5.42 5.69 9.34
C VAL A 128 -6.85 5.58 9.84
N ASN A 129 -7.04 5.24 11.13
CA ASN A 129 -8.39 5.16 11.70
C ASN A 129 -9.14 6.50 11.67
N ALA A 130 -8.46 7.62 11.92
CA ALA A 130 -9.09 8.93 11.85
C ALA A 130 -9.58 9.24 10.42
N LEU A 131 -8.76 8.97 9.40
CA LEU A 131 -9.14 9.17 8.00
C LEU A 131 -10.34 8.31 7.60
N PHE A 132 -10.45 7.09 8.11
CA PHE A 132 -11.56 6.19 7.80
C PHE A 132 -12.83 6.56 8.56
N THR A 133 -12.74 6.74 9.88
CA THR A 133 -13.90 6.97 10.76
C THR A 133 -14.53 8.35 10.57
N THR A 134 -13.77 9.34 10.09
CA THR A 134 -14.30 10.65 9.68
C THR A 134 -14.93 10.64 8.29
N GLY A 135 -14.75 9.56 7.52
CA GLY A 135 -15.20 9.45 6.13
C GLY A 135 -14.33 10.22 5.13
N ALA A 136 -13.13 10.65 5.54
CA ALA A 136 -12.19 11.33 4.66
C ALA A 136 -11.73 10.39 3.53
N VAL A 137 -11.50 9.11 3.84
CA VAL A 137 -11.38 8.03 2.85
C VAL A 137 -12.69 7.26 2.83
N ALA A 138 -13.50 7.50 1.79
CA ALA A 138 -14.78 6.82 1.60
C ALA A 138 -14.58 5.36 1.20
N GLN A 139 -15.63 4.56 1.31
CA GLN A 139 -15.64 3.18 0.83
C GLN A 139 -15.23 3.10 -0.65
N HIS A 140 -14.39 2.11 -1.00
CA HIS A 140 -13.85 1.87 -2.34
C HIS A 140 -13.07 3.06 -2.91
N THR A 141 -12.43 3.84 -2.04
CA THR A 141 -11.57 4.95 -2.45
C THR A 141 -10.19 4.84 -1.83
N VAL A 142 -9.25 5.61 -2.38
CA VAL A 142 -7.85 5.56 -2.01
C VAL A 142 -7.39 6.93 -1.53
N GLY A 143 -6.75 6.93 -0.37
CA GLY A 143 -6.13 8.07 0.25
C GLY A 143 -4.61 8.01 0.22
N GLU A 144 -3.96 9.16 0.22
CA GLU A 144 -2.52 9.31 0.40
C GLU A 144 -2.22 10.26 1.56
N PHE A 145 -1.19 9.96 2.35
CA PHE A 145 -0.65 10.91 3.33
C PHE A 145 0.84 10.67 3.58
N VAL A 146 1.52 11.69 4.10
CA VAL A 146 2.92 11.58 4.53
C VAL A 146 2.98 11.43 6.05
N TYR A 147 3.72 10.43 6.53
CA TYR A 147 3.96 10.20 7.96
C TYR A 147 5.42 9.81 8.20
N GLN A 148 6.09 10.50 9.13
CA GLN A 148 7.50 10.28 9.47
C GLN A 148 8.45 10.20 8.25
N GLY A 149 8.20 11.01 7.22
CA GLY A 149 9.05 11.11 6.03
C GLY A 149 8.81 10.04 4.95
N ASN A 150 7.79 9.19 5.10
CA ASN A 150 7.35 8.24 4.08
C ASN A 150 5.94 8.57 3.58
N THR A 151 5.65 8.26 2.32
CA THR A 151 4.31 8.32 1.75
C THR A 151 3.56 7.03 2.06
N TYR A 152 2.29 7.15 2.44
CA TYR A 152 1.39 6.03 2.68
C TYR A 152 0.20 6.14 1.77
N VAL A 153 -0.17 5.02 1.15
CA VAL A 153 -1.38 4.87 0.36
C VAL A 153 -2.30 3.92 1.10
N VAL A 154 -3.54 4.32 1.31
CA VAL A 154 -4.54 3.55 2.05
C VAL A 154 -5.81 3.40 1.22
N GLU A 155 -6.38 2.21 1.22
CA GLU A 155 -7.63 1.88 0.54
C GLU A 155 -8.62 1.33 1.57
N HIS A 156 -9.88 1.79 1.50
CA HIS A 156 -10.94 1.46 2.44
C HIS A 156 -12.02 0.62 1.77
N ALA A 157 -11.94 -0.70 1.95
CA ALA A 157 -12.87 -1.67 1.38
C ALA A 157 -14.15 -1.78 2.24
N GLY A 158 -14.01 -1.49 3.54
CA GLY A 158 -15.09 -1.45 4.52
C GLY A 158 -16.17 -0.40 4.24
N ALA A 159 -17.23 -0.44 5.05
CA ALA A 159 -18.30 0.55 4.97
C ALA A 159 -17.80 1.96 5.34
N THR A 160 -18.34 3.00 4.72
CA THR A 160 -18.01 4.40 5.05
C THR A 160 -18.12 4.66 6.56
N ASN A 161 -17.13 5.36 7.13
CA ASN A 161 -16.98 5.66 8.56
C ASN A 161 -16.69 4.44 9.45
N ALA A 162 -16.43 3.26 8.89
CA ALA A 162 -15.90 2.14 9.65
C ALA A 162 -14.44 2.39 10.06
N ALA A 163 -13.97 1.67 11.08
CA ALA A 163 -12.55 1.62 11.40
C ALA A 163 -11.81 0.67 10.45
N PHE A 164 -10.49 0.81 10.35
CA PHE A 164 -9.65 -0.09 9.55
C PHE A 164 -9.84 -1.54 10.01
N ALA A 165 -10.11 -2.43 9.07
CA ALA A 165 -10.48 -3.81 9.30
C ALA A 165 -9.92 -4.73 8.20
N ALA A 166 -10.32 -6.00 8.24
CA ALA A 166 -9.95 -6.97 7.22
C ALA A 166 -10.49 -6.57 5.85
N GLY A 167 -9.67 -6.73 4.81
CA GLY A 167 -9.97 -6.29 3.44
C GLY A 167 -9.38 -4.93 3.09
N ASP A 168 -9.23 -4.02 4.05
CA ASP A 168 -8.62 -2.69 3.82
C ASP A 168 -7.12 -2.83 3.56
N THR A 169 -6.56 -1.93 2.74
CA THR A 169 -5.15 -2.01 2.35
C THR A 169 -4.37 -0.81 2.85
N LEU A 170 -3.18 -1.02 3.40
CA LEU A 170 -2.21 0.02 3.71
C LEU A 170 -0.86 -0.31 3.06
N VAL A 171 -0.34 0.60 2.26
CA VAL A 171 0.96 0.49 1.60
C VAL A 171 1.84 1.65 2.03
N GLN A 172 3.08 1.36 2.37
CA GLN A 172 4.11 2.37 2.62
C GLN A 172 5.04 2.43 1.42
N LEU A 173 5.25 3.64 0.90
CA LEU A 173 6.28 3.96 -0.06
C LEU A 173 7.44 4.63 0.68
N MET A 174 8.64 4.06 0.58
CA MET A 174 9.81 4.57 1.27
C MET A 174 10.29 5.89 0.67
N GLY A 175 10.28 6.95 1.47
CA GLY A 175 10.55 8.32 1.03
C GLY A 175 9.27 9.14 0.79
N GLN A 176 9.46 10.43 0.52
CA GLN A 176 8.34 11.33 0.17
C GLN A 176 8.13 11.31 -1.33
N HIS A 177 6.99 10.76 -1.72
CA HIS A 177 6.44 10.83 -3.06
C HIS A 177 5.36 11.92 -3.10
N THR A 178 5.28 12.67 -4.19
CA THR A 178 4.24 13.69 -4.38
C THR A 178 3.28 13.18 -5.45
N LEU A 179 2.34 12.31 -5.09
CA LEU A 179 1.42 11.81 -6.11
C LEU A 179 0.44 12.92 -6.50
N THR A 180 0.29 13.15 -7.81
CA THR A 180 -0.55 14.20 -8.37
C THR A 180 -1.96 13.68 -8.64
N GLY A 181 -2.89 14.59 -8.96
CA GLY A 181 -4.25 14.23 -9.40
C GLY A 181 -4.31 13.43 -10.71
N ALA A 182 -3.18 13.21 -11.40
CA ALA A 182 -3.09 12.24 -12.50
C ALA A 182 -3.09 10.79 -12.01
N SER A 183 -2.71 10.55 -10.75
CA SER A 183 -2.81 9.25 -10.09
C SER A 183 -4.28 8.88 -9.94
N THR A 184 -4.71 7.90 -10.73
CA THR A 184 -6.08 7.42 -10.78
C THR A 184 -6.15 5.95 -10.41
N VAL A 185 -7.26 5.60 -9.79
CA VAL A 185 -7.59 4.23 -9.40
C VAL A 185 -8.68 3.74 -10.33
N ALA A 186 -8.42 2.62 -11.00
CA ALA A 186 -9.40 1.97 -11.84
C ALA A 186 -9.41 0.48 -11.53
N ALA A 187 -10.56 -0.04 -11.11
CA ALA A 187 -10.76 -1.45 -10.77
C ALA A 187 -9.69 -1.99 -9.80
N GLY A 188 -9.44 -1.25 -8.72
CA GLY A 188 -8.44 -1.60 -7.70
C GLY A 188 -6.99 -1.32 -8.08
N ALA A 189 -6.69 -0.80 -9.29
CA ALA A 189 -5.34 -0.49 -9.70
C ALA A 189 -5.06 1.02 -9.65
N LEU A 190 -4.20 1.45 -8.72
CA LEU A 190 -3.62 2.79 -8.67
C LEU A 190 -2.40 2.83 -9.58
N THR A 191 -2.42 3.70 -10.58
CA THR A 191 -1.21 4.06 -11.34
C THR A 191 -0.55 5.28 -10.68
N LEU A 192 0.74 5.18 -10.40
CA LEU A 192 1.49 6.22 -9.71
C LEU A 192 1.97 7.30 -10.69
N HIS A 193 1.67 8.56 -10.36
CA HIS A 193 2.10 9.74 -11.10
C HIS A 193 2.53 10.85 -10.13
N GLY A 194 3.82 11.19 -10.14
CA GLY A 194 4.51 12.22 -9.36
C GLY A 194 4.45 13.61 -9.97
#